data_AF-A0A966UQI2-F1
#
_entry.id   AF-A0A966UQI2-F1
#
_cell.length_a   1.000
_cell.length_b   1.000
_cell.length_c   1.000
_cell.angle_alpha   90.00
_cell.angle_beta   90.00
_cell.angle_gamma   90.00
#
_symmetry.space_group_name_H-M   'P 1'
#
loop_
_entity.id
_entity.type
_entity.pdbx_description
1 polymer ?
#
loop_
_entity_poly.entity_id
_entity_poly.type
_entity_poly.pdbx_seq_one_letter_code
_entity_poly.pdbx_strand_id
1 'polypeptide(L)'
;MSIELSIKQIVEEQVQKVTGDYIEQLNSENYSINQKLNSQDSNNQTLANKINLIEKENETIKSGLIKIENELEQSITLSIKQGVEDLVQKITRAYIERLNSENYSINQKLKWTEKKLEETLSKLSSHNNIISDRELSGDKIDSGTITNFASTGIDDNASKKRVTVSDDKIMIENDVEIKGKITCATLYYTSAKADNLDVLNSVRINSNEVLWKDRLGNSVTKSKLQEVGVLTDLNVADTFYAYKNKVGINTNNPTGVLGLVKDGIEITTDVIGSVAYVGTVNSDDFSIGSSSQPTLFISHDNRVGIKVRKPKADLDVAGPIRFQGQIHQYDSKPPVAGTYSQGDIVWNTRPVTGSVLGWVCVKAGSPGTWIDFVSIS
;
A
#
# COMPACT_ATOMS: atom_id res chain seq x y z
N MET A 1 188.95 94.40 39.02
CA MET A 1 187.54 94.79 38.80
C MET A 1 187.31 95.08 37.31
N SER A 2 187.59 94.12 36.41
CA SER A 2 187.47 94.36 34.95
C SER A 2 187.21 93.08 34.15
N ILE A 3 187.66 91.91 34.64
CA ILE A 3 187.49 90.62 33.94
C ILE A 3 186.07 90.02 34.12
N GLU A 4 185.36 90.32 35.21
CA GLU A 4 183.99 89.81 35.45
C GLU A 4 182.93 90.41 34.52
N LEU A 5 183.10 91.65 34.03
CA LEU A 5 182.12 92.29 33.14
C LEU A 5 182.12 91.68 31.73
N SER A 6 183.27 91.20 31.23
CA SER A 6 183.37 90.62 29.89
C SER A 6 182.77 89.21 29.80
N ILE A 7 182.77 88.44 30.90
CA ILE A 7 182.15 87.11 30.92
C ILE A 7 180.62 87.22 30.86
N LYS A 8 180.03 88.21 31.53
CA LYS A 8 178.58 88.42 31.54
C LYS A 8 178.02 88.74 30.16
N GLN A 9 178.75 89.54 29.38
CA GLN A 9 178.36 89.95 28.03
C GLN A 9 178.40 88.78 27.03
N ILE A 10 179.39 87.89 27.16
CA ILE A 10 179.50 86.69 26.31
C ILE A 10 178.41 85.66 26.65
N VAL A 11 178.08 85.50 27.93
CA VAL A 11 176.98 84.60 28.34
C VAL A 11 175.63 85.13 27.87
N GLU A 12 175.38 86.43 27.96
CA GLU A 12 174.14 87.04 27.44
C GLU A 12 174.00 86.87 25.92
N GLU A 13 175.08 86.99 25.14
CA GLU A 13 175.05 86.74 23.70
C GLU A 13 174.80 85.26 23.34
N GLN A 14 175.45 84.32 24.05
CA GLN A 14 175.17 82.89 23.81
C GLN A 14 173.76 82.49 24.24
N VAL A 15 173.26 83.03 25.35
CA VAL A 15 171.87 82.82 25.76
C VAL A 15 170.94 83.40 24.70
N GLN A 16 171.16 84.62 24.20
CA GLN A 16 170.31 85.17 23.12
C GLN A 16 170.34 84.31 21.86
N LYS A 17 171.50 83.78 21.47
CA LYS A 17 171.62 82.92 20.28
C LYS A 17 170.89 81.59 20.45
N VAL A 18 171.12 80.88 21.56
CA VAL A 18 170.45 79.59 21.83
C VAL A 18 168.95 79.77 22.00
N THR A 19 168.51 80.86 22.64
CA THR A 19 167.09 81.17 22.82
C THR A 19 166.44 81.55 21.49
N GLY A 20 167.15 82.29 20.63
CA GLY A 20 166.70 82.64 19.28
C GLY A 20 166.51 81.42 18.38
N ASP A 21 167.50 80.53 18.31
CA ASP A 21 167.44 79.31 17.50
C ASP A 21 166.30 78.38 17.97
N TYR A 22 166.07 78.27 19.28
CA TYR A 22 164.98 77.45 19.84
C TYR A 22 163.60 78.03 19.55
N ILE A 23 163.45 79.36 19.55
CA ILE A 23 162.20 80.05 19.19
C ILE A 23 161.89 79.88 17.70
N GLU A 24 162.88 79.93 16.81
CA GLU A 24 162.67 79.66 15.39
C GLU A 24 162.23 78.22 15.12
N GLN A 25 162.83 77.24 15.80
CA GLN A 25 162.42 75.84 15.69
C GLN A 25 160.96 75.64 16.14
N LEU A 26 160.58 76.20 17.29
CA LEU A 26 159.20 76.15 17.80
C LEU A 26 158.21 76.83 16.85
N ASN A 27 158.59 77.94 16.22
CA ASN A 27 157.74 78.62 15.24
C ASN A 27 157.56 77.77 13.97
N SER A 28 158.60 77.08 13.51
CA SER A 28 158.50 76.16 12.37
C SER A 28 157.62 74.93 12.67
N GLU A 29 157.73 74.37 13.88
CA GLU A 29 156.88 73.27 14.33
C GLU A 29 155.42 73.70 14.47
N ASN A 30 155.14 74.86 15.07
CA ASN A 30 153.79 75.41 15.17
C ASN A 30 153.16 75.67 13.80
N TYR A 31 153.94 76.14 12.82
CA TYR A 31 153.44 76.30 11.46
C TYR A 31 153.07 74.96 10.81
N SER A 32 153.90 73.92 10.99
CA SER A 32 153.65 72.56 10.49
C SER A 32 152.43 71.90 11.17
N ILE A 33 152.26 72.10 12.47
CA ILE A 33 151.12 71.59 13.25
C ILE A 33 149.82 72.27 12.78
N ASN A 34 149.81 73.59 12.61
CA ASN A 34 148.63 74.33 12.14
C ASN A 34 148.20 73.91 10.72
N GLN A 35 149.16 73.62 9.83
CA GLN A 35 148.87 73.08 8.51
C GLN A 35 148.18 71.69 8.60
N LYS A 36 148.65 70.80 9.48
CA LYS A 36 148.01 69.50 9.71
C LYS A 36 146.60 69.64 10.31
N LEU A 37 146.42 70.52 11.29
CA LEU A 37 145.12 70.77 11.93
C LEU A 37 144.07 71.23 10.89
N ASN A 38 144.43 72.19 10.04
CA ASN A 38 143.55 72.69 8.98
C ASN A 38 143.17 71.59 7.96
N SER A 39 144.12 70.72 7.60
CA SER A 39 143.83 69.57 6.73
C SER A 39 142.87 68.57 7.38
N GLN A 40 142.97 68.41 8.71
CA GLN A 40 142.16 67.48 9.48
C GLN A 40 140.72 68.00 9.68
N ASP A 41 140.54 69.32 9.85
CA ASP A 41 139.22 69.97 9.85
C ASP A 41 138.51 69.86 8.49
N SER A 42 139.25 70.00 7.39
CA SER A 42 138.68 69.83 6.04
C SER A 42 138.24 68.39 5.77
N ASN A 43 139.00 67.40 6.27
CA ASN A 43 138.60 65.99 6.24
C ASN A 43 137.35 65.72 7.11
N ASN A 44 137.27 66.31 8.31
CA ASN A 44 136.11 66.16 9.19
C ASN A 44 134.83 66.78 8.58
N GLN A 45 134.92 67.94 7.92
CA GLN A 45 133.81 68.52 7.16
C GLN A 45 133.36 67.60 6.01
N THR A 46 134.31 67.00 5.29
CA THR A 46 133.99 66.05 4.21
C THR A 46 133.30 64.79 4.72
N LEU A 47 133.73 64.28 5.89
CA LEU A 47 133.10 63.12 6.54
C LEU A 47 131.67 63.43 7.01
N ALA A 48 131.46 64.61 7.63
CA ALA A 48 130.14 65.06 8.06
C ALA A 48 129.16 65.17 6.88
N ASN A 49 129.62 65.68 5.73
CA ASN A 49 128.80 65.75 4.52
C ASN A 49 128.43 64.35 3.98
N LYS A 50 129.34 63.37 4.05
CA LYS A 50 129.05 61.98 3.66
C LYS A 50 128.07 61.30 4.63
N ILE A 51 128.20 61.54 5.94
CA ILE A 51 127.26 61.04 6.96
C ILE A 51 125.85 61.58 6.70
N ASN A 52 125.71 62.88 6.48
CA ASN A 52 124.41 63.50 6.16
C ASN A 52 123.77 62.93 4.88
N LEU A 53 124.59 62.59 3.87
CA LEU A 53 124.09 61.97 2.63
C LEU A 53 123.58 60.55 2.88
N ILE A 54 124.31 59.75 3.65
CA ILE A 54 123.92 58.38 4.03
C ILE A 54 122.65 58.38 4.89
N GLU A 55 122.51 59.33 5.82
CA GLU A 55 121.29 59.48 6.62
C GLU A 55 120.08 59.80 5.74
N LYS A 56 120.25 60.66 4.74
CA LYS A 56 119.20 60.98 3.76
C LYS A 56 118.83 59.78 2.88
N GLU A 57 119.81 58.99 2.44
CA GLU A 57 119.55 57.74 1.71
C GLU A 57 118.82 56.70 2.57
N ASN A 58 119.18 56.55 3.84
CA ASN A 58 118.50 55.65 4.78
C ASN A 58 117.03 56.05 5.04
N GLU A 59 116.73 57.34 5.18
CA GLU A 59 115.35 57.84 5.26
C GLU A 59 114.56 57.55 3.97
N THR A 60 115.22 57.64 2.81
CA THR A 60 114.62 57.30 1.51
C THR A 60 114.35 55.79 1.38
N ILE A 61 115.26 54.95 1.87
CA ILE A 61 115.08 53.48 1.89
C ILE A 61 113.95 53.08 2.85
N LYS A 62 113.90 53.68 4.05
CA LYS A 62 112.80 53.44 5.03
C LYS A 62 111.44 53.78 4.43
N SER A 63 111.31 54.94 3.81
CA SER A 63 110.04 55.35 3.17
C SER A 63 109.67 54.45 1.99
N GLY A 64 110.65 53.95 1.22
CA GLY A 64 110.44 52.96 0.17
C GLY A 64 109.93 51.60 0.70
N LEU A 65 110.50 51.12 1.81
CA LEU A 65 110.08 49.86 2.46
C LEU A 65 108.64 49.92 2.97
N ILE A 66 108.26 51.01 3.65
CA ILE A 66 106.88 51.21 4.15
C ILE A 66 105.87 51.23 2.98
N LYS A 67 106.26 51.78 1.83
CA LYS A 67 105.39 51.80 0.65
C LYS A 67 105.19 50.41 0.07
N ILE A 68 106.25 49.61 -0.06
CA ILE A 68 106.18 48.23 -0.55
C ILE A 68 105.36 47.36 0.40
N GLU A 69 105.54 47.53 1.71
CA GLU A 69 104.79 46.78 2.74
C GLU A 69 103.28 47.04 2.63
N ASN A 70 102.88 48.32 2.47
CA ASN A 70 101.49 48.71 2.24
C ASN A 70 100.93 48.18 0.91
N GLU A 71 101.69 48.26 -0.19
CA GLU A 71 101.25 47.76 -1.51
C GLU A 71 101.08 46.23 -1.50
N LEU A 72 101.96 45.52 -0.80
CA LEU A 72 101.87 44.06 -0.64
C LEU A 72 100.67 43.66 0.23
N GLU A 73 100.43 44.36 1.35
CA GLU A 73 99.28 44.12 2.23
C GLU A 73 97.95 44.37 1.50
N GLN A 74 97.86 45.42 0.69
CA GLN A 74 96.69 45.69 -0.14
C GLN A 74 96.46 44.61 -1.21
N SER A 75 97.52 44.19 -1.92
CA SER A 75 97.44 43.17 -2.98
C SER A 75 96.99 41.80 -2.45
N ILE A 76 97.56 41.38 -1.31
CA ILE A 76 97.19 40.13 -0.63
C ILE A 76 95.74 40.19 -0.15
N THR A 77 95.33 41.30 0.46
CA THR A 77 93.96 41.48 0.96
C THR A 77 92.93 41.43 -0.17
N LEU A 78 93.20 42.08 -1.30
CA LEU A 78 92.32 42.06 -2.47
C LEU A 78 92.20 40.66 -3.07
N SER A 79 93.32 39.95 -3.25
CA SER A 79 93.31 38.60 -3.84
C SER A 79 92.57 37.60 -2.96
N ILE A 80 92.76 37.66 -1.63
CA ILE A 80 92.04 36.80 -0.68
C ILE A 80 90.55 37.13 -0.68
N LYS A 81 90.18 38.41 -0.63
CA LYS A 81 88.78 38.84 -0.65
C LYS A 81 88.05 38.37 -1.91
N GLN A 82 88.69 38.53 -3.07
CA GLN A 82 88.10 38.17 -4.35
C GLN A 82 87.98 36.64 -4.52
N GLY A 83 88.99 35.88 -4.06
CA GLY A 83 88.93 34.42 -4.05
C GLY A 83 87.85 33.86 -3.12
N VAL A 84 87.65 34.48 -1.94
CA VAL A 84 86.58 34.12 -1.01
C VAL A 84 85.20 34.50 -1.58
N GLU A 85 85.05 35.68 -2.18
CA GLU A 85 83.79 36.09 -2.81
C GLU A 85 83.38 35.17 -3.97
N ASP A 86 84.32 34.76 -4.83
CA ASP A 86 84.04 33.84 -5.94
C ASP A 86 83.67 32.43 -5.45
N LEU A 87 84.37 31.89 -4.45
CA LEU A 87 84.03 30.60 -3.84
C LEU A 87 82.66 30.64 -3.14
N VAL A 88 82.38 31.71 -2.39
CA VAL A 88 81.10 31.90 -1.72
C VAL A 88 79.98 32.00 -2.76
N GLN A 89 80.13 32.82 -3.81
CA GLN A 89 79.14 32.90 -4.89
C GLN A 89 78.94 31.56 -5.58
N LYS A 90 80.01 30.83 -5.91
CA LYS A 90 79.92 29.55 -6.61
C LYS A 90 79.20 28.48 -5.80
N ILE A 91 79.44 28.42 -4.48
CA ILE A 91 78.78 27.47 -3.58
C ILE A 91 77.33 27.88 -3.29
N THR A 92 77.07 29.16 -3.02
CA THR A 92 75.73 29.60 -2.61
C THR A 92 74.75 29.78 -3.76
N ARG A 93 75.19 30.12 -4.97
CA ARG A 93 74.29 30.39 -6.11
C ARG A 93 73.44 29.17 -6.48
N ALA A 94 74.04 27.99 -6.57
CA ALA A 94 73.32 26.76 -6.87
C ALA A 94 72.31 26.39 -5.76
N TYR A 95 72.66 26.64 -4.50
CA TYR A 95 71.78 26.38 -3.37
C TYR A 95 70.59 27.36 -3.31
N ILE A 96 70.84 28.65 -3.56
CA ILE A 96 69.81 29.70 -3.60
C ILE A 96 68.85 29.48 -4.77
N GLU A 97 69.35 29.14 -5.96
CA GLU A 97 68.52 28.86 -7.14
C GLU A 97 67.62 27.63 -6.90
N ARG A 98 68.16 26.58 -6.27
CA ARG A 98 67.38 25.40 -5.88
C ARG A 98 66.28 25.74 -4.87
N LEU A 99 66.60 26.48 -3.81
CA LEU A 99 65.62 26.91 -2.81
C LEU A 99 64.52 27.78 -3.43
N ASN A 100 64.86 28.68 -4.35
CA ASN A 100 63.87 29.51 -5.05
C ASN A 100 62.94 28.65 -5.92
N SER A 101 63.48 27.65 -6.62
CA SER A 101 62.68 26.70 -7.40
C SER A 101 61.78 25.84 -6.53
N GLU A 102 62.29 25.35 -5.39
CA GLU A 102 61.51 24.55 -4.43
C GLU A 102 60.38 25.39 -3.80
N ASN A 103 60.67 26.63 -3.38
CA ASN A 103 59.67 27.57 -2.87
C ASN A 103 58.60 27.90 -3.91
N TYR A 104 58.99 28.11 -5.17
CA TYR A 104 58.02 28.31 -6.25
C TYR A 104 57.09 27.11 -6.41
N SER A 105 57.63 25.89 -6.45
CA SER A 105 56.86 24.65 -6.55
C SER A 105 55.91 24.44 -5.36
N ILE A 106 56.39 24.70 -4.14
CA ILE A 106 55.59 24.62 -2.91
C ILE A 106 54.44 25.63 -2.95
N ASN A 107 54.71 26.88 -3.34
CA ASN A 107 53.68 27.91 -3.45
C ASN A 107 52.60 27.57 -4.49
N GLN A 108 52.96 26.96 -5.63
CA GLN A 108 51.96 26.50 -6.60
C GLN A 108 51.12 25.35 -6.05
N LYS A 109 51.73 24.39 -5.35
CA LYS A 109 51.01 23.29 -4.69
C LYS A 109 50.06 23.79 -3.61
N LEU A 110 50.49 24.77 -2.80
CA LEU A 110 49.66 25.39 -1.77
C LEU A 110 48.44 26.06 -2.41
N LYS A 111 48.65 26.90 -3.43
CA LYS A 111 47.57 27.58 -4.14
C LYS A 111 46.58 26.62 -4.81
N TRP A 112 47.07 25.52 -5.38
CA TRP A 112 46.22 24.48 -5.94
C TRP A 112 45.40 23.76 -4.86
N THR A 113 46.03 23.47 -3.71
CA THR A 113 45.38 22.80 -2.58
C THR A 113 44.31 23.69 -1.95
N GLU A 114 44.59 24.98 -1.75
CA GLU A 114 43.64 25.97 -1.27
C GLU A 114 42.43 26.06 -2.20
N LYS A 115 42.66 26.20 -3.51
CA LYS A 115 41.58 26.19 -4.50
C LYS A 115 40.74 24.91 -4.44
N LYS A 116 41.38 23.74 -4.34
CA LYS A 116 40.65 22.46 -4.30
C LYS A 116 39.85 22.29 -3.02
N LEU A 117 40.38 22.77 -1.90
CA LEU A 117 39.71 22.79 -0.62
C LEU A 117 38.48 23.70 -0.67
N GLU A 118 38.61 24.91 -1.21
CA GLU A 118 37.49 25.85 -1.41
C GLU A 118 36.41 25.26 -2.33
N GLU A 119 36.80 24.66 -3.47
CA GLU A 119 35.86 23.97 -4.35
C GLU A 119 35.10 22.85 -3.63
N THR A 120 35.79 22.08 -2.79
CA THR A 120 35.20 20.96 -2.05
C THR A 120 34.27 21.45 -0.94
N LEU A 121 34.69 22.47 -0.19
CA LEU A 121 33.88 23.13 0.84
C LEU A 121 32.61 23.75 0.23
N SER A 122 32.70 24.40 -0.94
CA SER A 122 31.55 24.98 -1.62
C SER A 122 30.49 23.92 -1.99
N LYS A 123 30.95 22.74 -2.44
CA LYS A 123 30.09 21.60 -2.78
C LYS A 123 29.46 20.94 -1.55
N LEU A 124 30.16 20.92 -0.42
CA LEU A 124 29.65 20.43 0.86
C LEU A 124 28.66 21.42 1.48
N SER A 125 28.92 22.73 1.41
CA SER A 125 27.99 23.75 1.89
C SER A 125 26.70 23.81 1.07
N SER A 126 26.73 23.40 -0.20
CA SER A 126 25.53 23.28 -1.03
C SER A 126 24.81 21.94 -0.90
N HIS A 127 25.41 20.93 -0.27
CA HIS A 127 24.71 19.69 0.06
C HIS A 127 23.94 19.87 1.37
N ASN A 128 22.72 20.36 1.23
CA ASN A 128 21.76 20.32 2.32
C ASN A 128 21.42 18.84 2.57
N ASN A 129 21.90 18.26 3.68
CA ASN A 129 21.47 16.90 4.13
C ASN A 129 20.03 16.91 4.68
N ILE A 130 19.39 18.07 4.66
CA ILE A 130 18.00 18.28 4.99
C ILE A 130 17.26 18.32 3.64
N ILE A 131 16.53 17.25 3.34
CA ILE A 131 15.54 17.27 2.27
C ILE A 131 14.37 18.09 2.81
N SER A 132 14.14 19.27 2.25
CA SER A 132 13.00 20.11 2.61
C SER A 132 11.68 19.44 2.19
N ASP A 133 10.58 19.91 2.74
CA ASP A 133 9.25 19.44 2.32
C ASP A 133 9.10 19.51 0.80
N ARG A 134 8.70 18.38 0.20
CA ARG A 134 8.46 18.21 -1.26
C ARG A 134 9.73 18.24 -2.14
N GLU A 135 10.93 18.15 -1.58
CA GLU A 135 12.17 18.09 -2.39
C GLU A 135 12.50 16.70 -2.96
N LEU A 136 12.02 15.61 -2.33
CA LEU A 136 12.24 14.25 -2.82
C LEU A 136 11.04 13.77 -3.64
N SER A 137 11.26 13.50 -4.93
CA SER A 137 10.28 12.81 -5.77
C SER A 137 10.11 11.35 -5.33
N GLY A 138 8.89 10.83 -5.42
CA GLY A 138 8.61 9.40 -5.20
C GLY A 138 9.42 8.47 -6.11
N ASP A 139 9.79 8.92 -7.32
CA ASP A 139 10.62 8.14 -8.25
C ASP A 139 12.04 7.86 -7.72
N LYS A 140 12.48 8.62 -6.71
CA LYS A 140 13.77 8.41 -6.05
C LYS A 140 13.70 7.41 -4.90
N ILE A 141 12.52 6.82 -4.67
CA ILE A 141 12.24 5.84 -3.64
C ILE A 141 11.97 4.48 -4.32
N ASP A 142 13.03 3.70 -4.52
CA ASP A 142 12.97 2.42 -5.26
C ASP A 142 13.32 1.20 -4.38
N SER A 143 13.77 1.41 -3.13
CA SER A 143 14.20 0.32 -2.24
C SER A 143 14.10 0.68 -0.76
N GLY A 144 14.05 -0.35 0.08
CA GLY A 144 13.95 -0.23 1.54
C GLY A 144 12.52 -0.38 2.08
N THR A 145 12.42 -0.46 3.41
CA THR A 145 11.12 -0.46 4.11
C THR A 145 10.77 0.96 4.50
N ILE A 146 9.63 1.47 4.03
CA ILE A 146 9.05 2.72 4.49
C ILE A 146 8.11 2.37 5.65
N THR A 147 8.37 2.90 6.84
CA THR A 147 7.50 2.73 8.01
C THR A 147 6.66 3.98 8.22
N ASN A 148 5.43 3.82 8.71
CA ASN A 148 4.47 4.91 8.96
C ASN A 148 4.20 5.76 7.69
N PHE A 149 4.00 5.10 6.55
CA PHE A 149 3.70 5.81 5.31
C PHE A 149 2.28 6.39 5.35
N ALA A 150 2.19 7.71 5.40
CA ALA A 150 0.93 8.44 5.28
C ALA A 150 1.01 9.43 4.12
N SER A 151 0.00 9.41 3.28
CA SER A 151 -0.26 10.36 2.20
C SER A 151 -1.71 10.86 2.32
N THR A 152 -2.14 11.75 1.42
CA THR A 152 -3.54 12.17 1.39
C THR A 152 -4.53 11.05 1.04
N GLY A 153 -4.06 9.92 0.49
CA GLY A 153 -4.90 8.80 0.06
C GLY A 153 -4.61 7.44 0.71
N ILE A 154 -3.47 7.30 1.40
CA ILE A 154 -3.03 6.05 2.07
C ILE A 154 -2.56 6.41 3.46
N ASP A 155 -3.06 5.69 4.47
CA ASP A 155 -2.65 5.83 5.87
C ASP A 155 -2.26 4.44 6.40
N ASP A 156 -0.96 4.13 6.42
CA ASP A 156 -0.44 2.84 6.88
C ASP A 156 -0.07 2.87 8.37
N ASN A 157 -1.02 2.44 9.19
CA ASN A 157 -0.86 2.22 10.63
C ASN A 157 -0.56 0.75 10.99
N ALA A 158 -0.22 -0.10 10.01
CA ALA A 158 -0.02 -1.52 10.25
C ALA A 158 1.37 -1.81 10.87
N SER A 159 1.41 -2.61 11.93
CA SER A 159 2.67 -3.06 12.56
C SER A 159 3.24 -4.36 11.95
N LYS A 160 2.49 -4.96 11.03
CA LYS A 160 2.84 -6.18 10.28
C LYS A 160 2.35 -6.03 8.85
N LYS A 161 2.88 -6.82 7.92
CA LYS A 161 2.36 -6.87 6.55
C LYS A 161 0.89 -7.35 6.57
N ARG A 162 -0.04 -6.55 6.04
CA ARG A 162 -1.48 -6.88 5.97
C ARG A 162 -2.01 -6.97 4.55
N VAL A 163 -1.42 -6.18 3.66
CA VAL A 163 -1.70 -6.15 2.23
C VAL A 163 -0.41 -6.50 1.49
N THR A 164 -0.47 -7.48 0.60
CA THR A 164 0.61 -7.78 -0.35
C THR A 164 0.07 -7.56 -1.75
N VAL A 165 0.68 -6.63 -2.49
CA VAL A 165 0.37 -6.40 -3.92
C VAL A 165 1.46 -7.10 -4.73
N SER A 166 1.04 -7.88 -5.73
CA SER A 166 1.89 -8.60 -6.67
C SER A 166 1.29 -8.49 -8.08
N ASP A 167 2.04 -8.94 -9.08
CA ASP A 167 1.59 -8.90 -10.48
C ASP A 167 0.27 -9.64 -10.71
N ASP A 168 0.02 -10.73 -9.97
CA ASP A 168 -1.15 -11.60 -10.16
C ASP A 168 -2.34 -11.25 -9.25
N LYS A 169 -2.08 -10.77 -8.02
CA LYS A 169 -3.13 -10.59 -7.00
C LYS A 169 -2.75 -9.63 -5.89
N ILE A 170 -3.78 -9.18 -5.18
CA ILE A 170 -3.69 -8.54 -3.87
C ILE A 170 -4.09 -9.58 -2.81
N MET A 171 -3.24 -9.81 -1.82
CA MET A 171 -3.57 -10.61 -0.65
C MET A 171 -3.84 -9.71 0.54
N ILE A 172 -4.99 -9.89 1.18
CA ILE A 172 -5.35 -9.22 2.43
C ILE A 172 -5.56 -10.30 3.49
N GLU A 173 -4.82 -10.22 4.59
CA GLU A 173 -4.75 -11.32 5.56
C GLU A 173 -6.01 -11.47 6.44
N ASN A 174 -6.76 -10.38 6.66
CA ASN A 174 -7.98 -10.37 7.47
C ASN A 174 -9.11 -9.65 6.72
N ASP A 175 -9.92 -8.88 7.45
CA ASP A 175 -11.13 -8.24 6.95
C ASP A 175 -10.82 -7.05 6.05
N VAL A 176 -11.72 -6.84 5.09
CA VAL A 176 -11.73 -5.68 4.20
C VAL A 176 -13.00 -4.90 4.48
N GLU A 177 -12.88 -3.67 4.98
CA GLU A 177 -14.00 -2.75 5.11
C GLU A 177 -14.08 -1.85 3.86
N ILE A 178 -15.19 -1.93 3.14
CA ILE A 178 -15.42 -1.12 1.93
C ILE A 178 -16.68 -0.28 2.16
N LYS A 179 -16.49 1.04 2.32
CA LYS A 179 -17.60 2.00 2.44
C LYS A 179 -18.36 2.21 1.12
N GLY A 180 -17.76 1.80 0.01
CA GLY A 180 -18.31 1.92 -1.35
C GLY A 180 -18.84 0.61 -1.91
N LYS A 181 -18.64 0.39 -3.21
CA LYS A 181 -19.09 -0.80 -3.95
C LYS A 181 -17.89 -1.55 -4.52
N ILE A 182 -17.98 -2.88 -4.58
CA ILE A 182 -17.07 -3.71 -5.37
C ILE A 182 -17.64 -3.83 -6.78
N THR A 183 -16.89 -3.41 -7.79
CA THR A 183 -17.25 -3.59 -9.21
C THR A 183 -16.30 -4.61 -9.82
N CYS A 184 -16.80 -5.78 -10.20
CA CYS A 184 -16.01 -6.85 -10.81
C CYS A 184 -16.88 -7.67 -11.77
N ALA A 185 -16.24 -8.38 -12.71
CA ALA A 185 -16.95 -9.27 -13.62
C ALA A 185 -17.44 -10.54 -12.92
N THR A 186 -16.68 -11.05 -11.96
CA THR A 186 -17.03 -12.25 -11.19
C THR A 186 -16.46 -12.13 -9.77
N LEU A 187 -17.33 -12.36 -8.78
CA LEU A 187 -16.95 -12.43 -7.37
C LEU A 187 -17.00 -13.88 -6.91
N TYR A 188 -15.85 -14.44 -6.55
CA TYR A 188 -15.77 -15.76 -5.92
C TYR A 188 -15.75 -15.60 -4.40
N TYR A 189 -16.65 -16.28 -3.71
CA TYR A 189 -16.76 -16.25 -2.25
C TYR A 189 -17.32 -17.58 -1.73
N THR A 190 -16.98 -17.93 -0.50
CA THR A 190 -17.46 -19.16 0.14
C THR A 190 -18.86 -18.99 0.72
N SER A 191 -19.10 -17.85 1.38
CA SER A 191 -20.39 -17.52 2.00
C SER A 191 -20.56 -16.00 2.06
N ALA A 192 -21.80 -15.53 1.89
CA ALA A 192 -22.16 -14.13 2.04
C ALA A 192 -23.27 -14.01 3.09
N LYS A 193 -23.13 -13.03 3.99
CA LYS A 193 -24.19 -12.59 4.90
C LYS A 193 -24.55 -11.16 4.50
N ALA A 194 -25.82 -10.95 4.15
CA ALA A 194 -26.34 -9.65 3.77
C ALA A 194 -27.72 -9.46 4.39
N ASP A 195 -28.02 -8.23 4.82
CA ASP A 195 -29.37 -7.88 5.29
C ASP A 195 -30.35 -7.89 4.12
N ASN A 196 -29.92 -7.41 2.94
CA ASN A 196 -30.66 -7.43 1.69
C ASN A 196 -29.76 -7.92 0.55
N LEU A 197 -30.33 -8.71 -0.37
CA LEU A 197 -29.65 -9.18 -1.57
C LEU A 197 -30.41 -8.72 -2.82
N ASP A 198 -29.94 -7.61 -3.39
CA ASP A 198 -30.48 -7.08 -4.65
C ASP A 198 -29.78 -7.72 -5.85
N VAL A 199 -30.54 -8.45 -6.66
CA VAL A 199 -30.07 -9.06 -7.91
C VAL A 199 -30.82 -8.50 -9.10
N LEU A 200 -30.11 -8.27 -10.20
CA LEU A 200 -30.69 -7.65 -11.40
C LEU A 200 -31.62 -8.59 -12.17
N ASN A 201 -31.24 -9.87 -12.30
CA ASN A 201 -31.92 -10.81 -13.19
C ASN A 201 -32.46 -12.03 -12.43
N SER A 202 -31.56 -12.87 -11.92
CA SER A 202 -31.93 -14.15 -11.30
C SER A 202 -30.83 -14.65 -10.37
N VAL A 203 -31.23 -15.42 -9.36
CA VAL A 203 -30.31 -16.30 -8.62
C VAL A 203 -30.27 -17.65 -9.34
N ARG A 204 -29.06 -18.21 -9.52
CA ARG A 204 -28.84 -19.48 -10.25
C ARG A 204 -27.93 -20.42 -9.47
N ILE A 205 -28.14 -21.73 -9.64
CA ILE A 205 -27.26 -22.79 -9.14
C ILE A 205 -26.86 -23.68 -10.32
N ASN A 206 -25.56 -23.82 -10.57
CA ASN A 206 -25.03 -24.59 -11.72
C ASN A 206 -25.72 -24.19 -13.05
N SER A 207 -25.84 -22.89 -13.29
CA SER A 207 -26.54 -22.30 -14.45
C SER A 207 -28.06 -22.51 -14.51
N ASN A 208 -28.66 -23.20 -13.54
CA ASN A 208 -30.11 -23.39 -13.45
C ASN A 208 -30.76 -22.27 -12.62
N GLU A 209 -31.87 -21.74 -13.11
CA GLU A 209 -32.61 -20.64 -12.47
C GLU A 209 -33.38 -21.12 -11.26
N VAL A 210 -33.16 -20.49 -10.09
CA VAL A 210 -33.87 -20.84 -8.84
C VAL A 210 -34.80 -19.72 -8.36
N LEU A 211 -34.45 -18.46 -8.60
CA LEU A 211 -35.30 -17.31 -8.26
C LEU A 211 -35.22 -16.24 -9.36
N TRP A 212 -36.38 -15.72 -9.73
CA TRP A 212 -36.56 -14.56 -10.59
C TRP A 212 -37.23 -13.42 -9.83
N LYS A 213 -37.24 -12.23 -10.44
CA LYS A 213 -37.91 -11.05 -9.89
C LYS A 213 -39.41 -11.26 -9.60
N ASP A 214 -40.07 -12.14 -10.34
CA ASP A 214 -41.53 -12.29 -10.37
C ASP A 214 -42.02 -13.72 -10.10
N ARG A 215 -41.12 -14.71 -9.96
CA ARG A 215 -41.47 -16.12 -9.79
C ARG A 215 -40.34 -16.96 -9.23
N LEU A 216 -40.67 -18.19 -8.83
CA LEU A 216 -39.68 -19.26 -8.65
C LEU A 216 -39.10 -19.68 -10.01
N GLY A 217 -37.83 -20.05 -10.03
CA GLY A 217 -37.19 -20.55 -11.25
C GLY A 217 -37.67 -21.95 -11.64
N ASN A 218 -37.61 -22.26 -12.94
CA ASN A 218 -38.11 -23.52 -13.49
C ASN A 218 -37.39 -24.77 -12.95
N SER A 219 -36.20 -24.61 -12.35
CA SER A 219 -35.48 -25.73 -11.74
C SER A 219 -36.02 -26.13 -10.36
N VAL A 220 -36.91 -25.32 -9.77
CA VAL A 220 -37.53 -25.61 -8.47
C VAL A 220 -38.65 -26.63 -8.65
N THR A 221 -38.35 -27.92 -8.46
CA THR A 221 -39.35 -29.01 -8.54
C THR A 221 -39.96 -29.38 -7.19
N LYS A 222 -39.39 -28.88 -6.10
CA LYS A 222 -39.87 -29.08 -4.74
C LYS A 222 -39.85 -27.76 -4.00
N SER A 223 -40.95 -27.42 -3.36
CA SER A 223 -41.07 -26.27 -2.47
C SER A 223 -41.86 -26.67 -1.22
N LYS A 224 -41.68 -25.92 -0.14
CA LYS A 224 -42.46 -26.04 1.10
C LYS A 224 -43.04 -24.68 1.47
N LEU A 225 -43.69 -24.05 0.49
CA LEU A 225 -44.37 -22.77 0.71
C LEU A 225 -45.48 -23.00 1.73
N GLN A 226 -45.49 -22.20 2.80
CA GLN A 226 -46.55 -22.24 3.81
C GLN A 226 -47.71 -21.31 3.41
N GLU A 227 -47.37 -20.20 2.76
CA GLU A 227 -48.31 -19.17 2.32
C GLU A 227 -47.93 -18.71 0.91
N VAL A 228 -48.95 -18.39 0.12
CA VAL A 228 -48.81 -17.78 -1.21
C VAL A 228 -49.79 -16.63 -1.31
N GLY A 229 -49.52 -15.70 -2.24
CA GLY A 229 -50.47 -14.64 -2.57
C GLY A 229 -51.75 -15.18 -3.24
N VAL A 230 -52.60 -14.26 -3.68
CA VAL A 230 -53.79 -14.63 -4.45
C VAL A 230 -53.35 -15.24 -5.79
N LEU A 231 -53.77 -16.48 -6.03
CA LEU A 231 -53.55 -17.17 -7.29
C LEU A 231 -54.71 -16.87 -8.25
N THR A 232 -54.38 -16.53 -9.50
CA THR A 232 -55.36 -16.39 -10.58
C THR A 232 -55.65 -17.71 -11.28
N ASP A 233 -54.71 -18.65 -11.19
CA ASP A 233 -54.78 -20.02 -11.69
C ASP A 233 -54.06 -20.93 -10.68
N LEU A 234 -54.72 -22.01 -10.30
CA LEU A 234 -54.12 -23.09 -9.52
C LEU A 234 -54.43 -24.41 -10.20
N ASN A 235 -53.39 -25.04 -10.74
CA ASN A 235 -53.47 -26.38 -11.33
C ASN A 235 -52.64 -27.38 -10.51
N VAL A 236 -53.30 -28.40 -9.95
CA VAL A 236 -52.70 -29.47 -9.17
C VAL A 236 -52.84 -30.77 -9.96
N ALA A 237 -51.94 -30.93 -10.95
CA ALA A 237 -51.91 -32.06 -11.86
C ALA A 237 -53.31 -32.36 -12.42
N ASP A 238 -53.73 -33.63 -12.40
CA ASP A 238 -55.05 -34.05 -12.85
C ASP A 238 -56.05 -34.19 -11.68
N THR A 239 -55.83 -33.52 -10.54
CA THR A 239 -56.65 -33.71 -9.33
C THR A 239 -57.52 -32.49 -9.02
N PHE A 240 -56.94 -31.29 -9.02
CA PHE A 240 -57.64 -30.05 -8.63
C PHE A 240 -57.25 -28.91 -9.56
N TYR A 241 -58.24 -28.17 -10.02
CA TYR A 241 -58.06 -27.00 -10.86
C TYR A 241 -58.94 -25.87 -10.34
N ALA A 242 -58.41 -24.65 -10.24
CA ALA A 242 -59.18 -23.45 -9.95
C ALA A 242 -58.74 -22.31 -10.85
N TYR A 243 -59.70 -21.75 -11.60
CA TYR A 243 -59.46 -20.64 -12.51
C TYR A 243 -60.70 -19.77 -12.65
N LYS A 244 -60.53 -18.45 -12.48
CA LYS A 244 -61.62 -17.46 -12.45
C LYS A 244 -62.73 -17.88 -11.47
N ASN A 245 -63.90 -18.23 -11.97
CA ASN A 245 -65.09 -18.61 -11.21
C ASN A 245 -65.38 -20.12 -11.27
N LYS A 246 -64.38 -20.93 -11.66
CA LYS A 246 -64.54 -22.37 -11.84
C LYS A 246 -63.58 -23.15 -10.95
N VAL A 247 -64.07 -24.26 -10.41
CA VAL A 247 -63.30 -25.27 -9.68
C VAL A 247 -63.57 -26.63 -10.30
N GLY A 248 -62.51 -27.33 -10.69
CA GLY A 248 -62.56 -28.68 -11.24
C GLY A 248 -61.85 -29.67 -10.32
N ILE A 249 -62.47 -30.81 -10.09
CA ILE A 249 -61.85 -31.98 -9.44
C ILE A 249 -61.77 -33.09 -10.50
N ASN A 250 -60.56 -33.59 -10.72
CA ASN A 250 -60.22 -34.51 -11.81
C ASN A 250 -60.57 -34.00 -13.22
N THR A 251 -60.65 -32.67 -13.40
CA THR A 251 -60.83 -32.01 -14.69
C THR A 251 -60.23 -30.60 -14.63
N ASN A 252 -59.57 -30.16 -15.70
CA ASN A 252 -59.13 -28.78 -15.87
C ASN A 252 -60.14 -27.94 -16.70
N ASN A 253 -61.24 -28.56 -17.12
CA ASN A 253 -62.28 -27.91 -17.90
C ASN A 253 -63.67 -28.30 -17.36
N PRO A 254 -64.00 -27.94 -16.10
CA PRO A 254 -65.33 -28.22 -15.55
C PRO A 254 -66.41 -27.44 -16.32
N THR A 255 -67.57 -28.08 -16.51
CA THR A 255 -68.69 -27.53 -17.27
C THR A 255 -69.33 -26.36 -16.50
N GLY A 256 -69.73 -26.57 -15.24
CA GLY A 256 -70.31 -25.55 -14.36
C GLY A 256 -69.28 -24.83 -13.48
N VAL A 257 -69.76 -24.30 -12.35
CA VAL A 257 -68.94 -23.55 -11.37
C VAL A 257 -68.06 -24.50 -10.55
N LEU A 258 -68.62 -25.62 -10.10
CA LEU A 258 -67.86 -26.71 -9.49
C LEU A 258 -68.15 -27.99 -10.29
N GLY A 259 -67.11 -28.60 -10.88
CA GLY A 259 -67.20 -29.86 -11.60
C GLY A 259 -66.35 -30.94 -10.94
N LEU A 260 -66.89 -32.14 -10.76
CA LEU A 260 -66.17 -33.31 -10.26
C LEU A 260 -66.34 -34.46 -11.26
N VAL A 261 -65.24 -34.85 -11.90
CA VAL A 261 -65.25 -35.87 -12.96
C VAL A 261 -64.70 -37.19 -12.44
N LYS A 262 -65.39 -38.28 -12.75
CA LYS A 262 -64.86 -39.63 -12.56
C LYS A 262 -65.52 -40.59 -13.54
N ASP A 263 -64.73 -41.46 -14.15
CA ASP A 263 -65.20 -42.51 -15.06
C ASP A 263 -66.11 -41.97 -16.20
N GLY A 264 -65.84 -40.74 -16.66
CA GLY A 264 -66.60 -40.07 -17.73
C GLY A 264 -67.87 -39.33 -17.28
N ILE A 265 -68.27 -39.46 -16.01
CA ILE A 265 -69.41 -38.75 -15.43
C ILE A 265 -68.91 -37.48 -14.74
N GLU A 266 -69.50 -36.33 -15.07
CA GLU A 266 -69.27 -35.06 -14.38
C GLU A 266 -70.46 -34.72 -13.48
N ILE A 267 -70.21 -34.64 -12.17
CA ILE A 267 -71.13 -34.01 -11.22
C ILE A 267 -70.82 -32.52 -11.23
N THR A 268 -71.83 -31.68 -11.44
CA THR A 268 -71.66 -30.23 -11.57
C THR A 268 -72.59 -29.46 -10.65
N THR A 269 -72.18 -28.27 -10.24
CA THR A 269 -73.04 -27.25 -9.67
C THR A 269 -73.13 -26.03 -10.59
N ASP A 270 -74.31 -25.42 -10.68
CA ASP A 270 -74.54 -24.23 -11.51
C ASP A 270 -75.79 -23.47 -11.04
N VAL A 271 -76.21 -22.47 -11.80
CA VAL A 271 -77.51 -21.80 -11.70
C VAL A 271 -78.26 -22.00 -13.01
N ILE A 272 -79.37 -22.74 -12.98
CA ILE A 272 -80.25 -22.91 -14.13
C ILE A 272 -81.39 -21.90 -14.02
N GLY A 273 -81.39 -20.91 -14.91
CA GLY A 273 -82.30 -19.77 -14.83
C GLY A 273 -82.00 -18.91 -13.59
N SER A 274 -82.80 -19.07 -12.54
CA SER A 274 -82.60 -18.39 -11.24
C SER A 274 -82.59 -19.38 -10.07
N VAL A 275 -82.42 -20.66 -10.34
CA VAL A 275 -82.44 -21.73 -9.33
C VAL A 275 -81.06 -22.38 -9.28
N ALA A 276 -80.53 -22.54 -8.07
CA ALA A 276 -79.29 -23.28 -7.84
C ALA A 276 -79.48 -24.74 -8.27
N TYR A 277 -78.47 -25.29 -8.95
CA TYR A 277 -78.51 -26.59 -9.56
C TYR A 277 -77.33 -27.44 -9.09
N VAL A 278 -77.61 -28.71 -8.82
CA VAL A 278 -76.62 -29.78 -8.64
C VAL A 278 -77.13 -30.99 -9.41
N GLY A 279 -76.28 -31.58 -10.25
CA GLY A 279 -76.64 -32.76 -11.03
C GLY A 279 -75.49 -33.24 -11.88
N THR A 280 -75.81 -33.91 -12.98
CA THR A 280 -74.84 -34.41 -13.96
C THR A 280 -74.92 -33.60 -15.25
N VAL A 281 -73.83 -33.58 -16.01
CA VAL A 281 -73.75 -32.81 -17.27
C VAL A 281 -74.46 -33.52 -18.42
N ASN A 282 -74.27 -34.83 -18.57
CA ASN A 282 -74.77 -35.61 -19.71
C ASN A 282 -76.04 -36.41 -19.39
N SER A 283 -76.85 -35.93 -18.45
CA SER A 283 -78.03 -36.64 -17.93
C SER A 283 -77.71 -38.05 -17.42
N ASP A 284 -76.52 -38.27 -16.85
CA ASP A 284 -76.20 -39.52 -16.17
C ASP A 284 -77.03 -39.67 -14.89
N ASP A 285 -77.31 -40.91 -14.49
CA ASP A 285 -77.98 -41.19 -13.21
C ASP A 285 -77.19 -40.53 -12.05
N PHE A 286 -77.86 -39.67 -11.27
CA PHE A 286 -77.29 -39.02 -10.10
C PHE A 286 -77.88 -39.63 -8.83
N SER A 287 -77.08 -39.78 -7.77
CA SER A 287 -77.60 -40.33 -6.52
C SER A 287 -76.94 -39.76 -5.28
N ILE A 288 -77.71 -39.76 -4.19
CA ILE A 288 -77.26 -39.36 -2.85
C ILE A 288 -77.48 -40.54 -1.91
N GLY A 289 -76.47 -40.87 -1.10
CA GLY A 289 -76.45 -42.09 -0.31
C GLY A 289 -75.74 -41.97 1.03
N SER A 290 -75.81 -43.06 1.81
CA SER A 290 -75.07 -43.24 3.06
C SER A 290 -74.50 -44.65 3.11
N SER A 291 -73.37 -44.85 3.80
CA SER A 291 -72.70 -46.15 3.92
C SER A 291 -72.43 -46.86 2.58
N SER A 292 -72.08 -46.08 1.55
CA SER A 292 -71.87 -46.58 0.18
C SER A 292 -73.11 -47.20 -0.47
N GLN A 293 -74.30 -46.85 0.02
CA GLN A 293 -75.60 -47.23 -0.55
C GLN A 293 -76.34 -45.98 -1.01
N PRO A 294 -76.48 -45.76 -2.32
CA PRO A 294 -77.30 -44.66 -2.81
C PRO A 294 -78.78 -44.90 -2.45
N THR A 295 -79.42 -43.84 -1.97
CA THR A 295 -80.79 -43.88 -1.43
C THR A 295 -81.72 -43.01 -2.26
N LEU A 296 -81.34 -41.78 -2.57
CA LEU A 296 -82.07 -40.94 -3.51
C LEU A 296 -81.42 -41.10 -4.88
N PHE A 297 -82.20 -41.44 -5.89
CA PHE A 297 -81.77 -41.54 -7.28
C PHE A 297 -82.54 -40.55 -8.13
N ILE A 298 -81.82 -39.87 -9.01
CA ILE A 298 -82.36 -39.09 -10.12
C ILE A 298 -81.89 -39.82 -11.37
N SER A 299 -82.80 -40.45 -12.11
CA SER A 299 -82.45 -41.15 -13.34
C SER A 299 -82.23 -40.17 -14.50
N HIS A 300 -81.65 -40.66 -15.59
CA HIS A 300 -81.41 -39.87 -16.80
C HIS A 300 -82.64 -39.14 -17.39
N ASP A 301 -83.85 -39.60 -17.07
CA ASP A 301 -85.14 -39.00 -17.46
C ASP A 301 -85.78 -38.15 -16.35
N ASN A 302 -84.99 -37.73 -15.35
CA ASN A 302 -85.35 -36.84 -14.24
C ASN A 302 -86.42 -37.40 -13.28
N ARG A 303 -86.60 -38.72 -13.20
CA ARG A 303 -87.49 -39.34 -12.22
C ARG A 303 -86.78 -39.56 -10.89
N VAL A 304 -87.55 -39.50 -9.81
CA VAL A 304 -87.03 -39.60 -8.44
C VAL A 304 -87.30 -40.99 -7.87
N GLY A 305 -86.23 -41.70 -7.53
CA GLY A 305 -86.29 -42.98 -6.84
C GLY A 305 -85.83 -42.87 -5.38
N ILE A 306 -86.61 -43.38 -4.43
CA ILE A 306 -86.18 -43.57 -3.04
C ILE A 306 -85.96 -45.06 -2.80
N LYS A 307 -84.69 -45.45 -2.70
CA LYS A 307 -84.20 -46.84 -2.69
C LYS A 307 -84.56 -47.62 -3.95
N VAL A 308 -84.90 -46.92 -5.04
CA VAL A 308 -85.19 -47.47 -6.36
C VAL A 308 -84.25 -46.81 -7.37
N ARG A 309 -83.33 -47.58 -7.99
CA ARG A 309 -82.33 -47.01 -8.90
C ARG A 309 -82.89 -46.56 -10.25
N LYS A 310 -83.93 -47.25 -10.75
CA LYS A 310 -84.57 -47.00 -12.04
C LYS A 310 -86.07 -46.78 -11.83
N PRO A 311 -86.46 -45.61 -11.29
CA PRO A 311 -87.86 -45.31 -10.99
C PRO A 311 -88.75 -45.46 -12.23
N LYS A 312 -89.89 -46.14 -12.06
CA LYS A 312 -90.85 -46.37 -13.15
C LYS A 312 -91.96 -45.31 -13.24
N ALA A 313 -92.02 -44.43 -12.26
CA ALA A 313 -92.90 -43.27 -12.19
C ALA A 313 -92.09 -42.05 -11.73
N ASP A 314 -92.68 -40.85 -11.79
CA ASP A 314 -92.00 -39.60 -11.40
C ASP A 314 -91.48 -39.64 -9.95
N LEU A 315 -92.20 -40.34 -9.06
CA LEU A 315 -91.73 -40.72 -7.73
C LEU A 315 -91.95 -42.23 -7.52
N ASP A 316 -90.88 -42.98 -7.32
CA ASP A 316 -90.90 -44.42 -7.07
C ASP A 316 -90.18 -44.74 -5.75
N VAL A 317 -90.90 -45.30 -4.78
CA VAL A 317 -90.38 -45.51 -3.41
C VAL A 317 -90.44 -47.00 -3.10
N ALA A 318 -89.29 -47.60 -2.75
CA ALA A 318 -89.19 -49.04 -2.52
C ALA A 318 -89.90 -49.52 -1.24
N GLY A 319 -90.36 -48.60 -0.38
CA GLY A 319 -90.92 -48.92 0.92
C GLY A 319 -92.04 -47.97 1.34
N PRO A 320 -92.52 -48.13 2.59
CA PRO A 320 -93.60 -47.32 3.13
C PRO A 320 -93.31 -45.82 3.08
N ILE A 321 -94.31 -45.02 2.75
CA ILE A 321 -94.26 -43.56 2.83
C ILE A 321 -95.04 -43.13 4.06
N ARG A 322 -94.46 -42.25 4.88
CA ARG A 322 -95.17 -41.61 5.99
C ARG A 322 -95.52 -40.17 5.62
N PHE A 323 -96.80 -39.85 5.52
CA PHE A 323 -97.29 -38.52 5.19
C PHE A 323 -98.29 -38.05 6.26
N GLN A 324 -98.10 -36.83 6.77
CA GLN A 324 -98.88 -36.27 7.88
C GLN A 324 -99.05 -37.20 9.10
N GLY A 325 -98.03 -38.01 9.39
CA GLY A 325 -98.04 -38.91 10.55
C GLY A 325 -98.74 -40.25 10.33
N GLN A 326 -99.18 -40.57 9.12
CA GLN A 326 -99.73 -41.88 8.76
C GLN A 326 -98.82 -42.60 7.77
N ILE A 327 -98.62 -43.89 7.98
CA ILE A 327 -97.89 -44.79 7.09
C ILE A 327 -98.85 -45.29 6.01
N HIS A 328 -98.41 -45.21 4.76
CA HIS A 328 -99.02 -45.88 3.62
C HIS A 328 -98.01 -46.86 3.05
N GLN A 329 -98.41 -48.12 2.94
CA GLN A 329 -97.58 -49.18 2.38
C GLN A 329 -98.42 -50.17 1.58
N TYR A 330 -97.75 -51.06 0.84
CA TYR A 330 -98.39 -52.14 0.11
C TYR A 330 -97.98 -53.48 0.70
N ASP A 331 -98.94 -54.37 0.93
CA ASP A 331 -98.70 -55.77 1.31
C ASP A 331 -99.84 -56.66 0.79
N SER A 332 -99.72 -57.97 0.93
CA SER A 332 -100.72 -58.98 0.53
C SER A 332 -101.70 -59.34 1.65
N LYS A 333 -101.46 -58.86 2.88
CA LYS A 333 -102.24 -59.13 4.09
C LYS A 333 -102.05 -58.01 5.12
N PRO A 334 -102.93 -57.87 6.14
CA PRO A 334 -102.70 -56.90 7.20
C PRO A 334 -101.44 -57.24 8.01
N PRO A 335 -100.73 -56.24 8.57
CA PRO A 335 -99.52 -56.47 9.34
C PRO A 335 -99.73 -57.40 10.54
N VAL A 336 -98.77 -58.32 10.76
CA VAL A 336 -98.73 -59.24 11.92
C VAL A 336 -97.64 -58.89 12.95
N ALA A 337 -96.79 -57.92 12.62
CA ALA A 337 -95.70 -57.40 13.46
C ALA A 337 -95.31 -55.98 12.98
N GLY A 338 -94.49 -55.27 13.75
CA GLY A 338 -94.16 -53.85 13.54
C GLY A 338 -95.04 -52.94 14.38
N THR A 339 -94.73 -51.65 14.50
CA THR A 339 -95.52 -50.70 15.31
C THR A 339 -96.28 -49.74 14.41
N TYR A 340 -97.58 -49.60 14.63
CA TYR A 340 -98.47 -48.80 13.79
C TYR A 340 -99.37 -47.91 14.62
N SER A 341 -99.70 -46.75 14.06
CA SER A 341 -100.63 -45.77 14.60
C SER A 341 -102.02 -45.97 14.03
N GLN A 342 -103.04 -45.50 14.76
CA GLN A 342 -104.39 -45.45 14.22
C GLN A 342 -104.40 -44.53 12.98
N GLY A 343 -104.92 -45.05 11.88
CA GLY A 343 -104.98 -44.40 10.57
C GLY A 343 -103.91 -44.84 9.57
N ASP A 344 -102.93 -45.67 9.97
CA ASP A 344 -102.00 -46.27 9.03
C ASP A 344 -102.75 -47.18 8.04
N ILE A 345 -102.34 -47.19 6.77
CA ILE A 345 -103.00 -47.92 5.67
C ILE A 345 -102.04 -48.91 5.01
N VAL A 346 -102.52 -50.13 4.83
CA VAL A 346 -101.88 -51.14 3.96
C VAL A 346 -102.75 -51.39 2.75
N TRP A 347 -102.29 -50.95 1.58
CA TRP A 347 -102.92 -51.22 0.30
C TRP A 347 -102.67 -52.67 -0.12
N ASN A 348 -103.71 -53.35 -0.59
CA ASN A 348 -103.60 -54.71 -1.05
C ASN A 348 -102.83 -54.76 -2.38
N THR A 349 -101.76 -55.53 -2.42
CA THR A 349 -100.94 -55.77 -3.63
C THR A 349 -101.62 -56.65 -4.68
N ARG A 350 -102.71 -57.35 -4.31
CA ARG A 350 -103.45 -58.26 -5.18
C ARG A 350 -104.97 -57.98 -5.12
N PRO A 351 -105.43 -56.78 -5.50
CA PRO A 351 -106.85 -56.45 -5.50
C PRO A 351 -107.56 -57.23 -6.62
N VAL A 352 -108.54 -58.04 -6.25
CA VAL A 352 -109.43 -58.78 -7.16
C VAL A 352 -110.89 -58.63 -6.72
N THR A 353 -111.84 -58.90 -7.62
CA THR A 353 -113.27 -58.96 -7.27
C THR A 353 -113.50 -59.96 -6.12
N GLY A 354 -114.24 -59.55 -5.09
CA GLY A 354 -114.47 -60.30 -3.85
C GLY A 354 -113.40 -60.10 -2.77
N SER A 355 -112.36 -59.31 -3.02
CA SER A 355 -111.30 -58.97 -2.05
C SER A 355 -111.47 -57.57 -1.46
N VAL A 356 -110.44 -57.05 -0.78
CA VAL A 356 -110.40 -55.69 -0.25
C VAL A 356 -109.32 -54.86 -0.96
N LEU A 357 -109.53 -53.55 -1.06
CA LEU A 357 -108.54 -52.60 -1.56
C LEU A 357 -107.36 -52.43 -0.58
N GLY A 358 -107.60 -52.66 0.72
CA GLY A 358 -106.59 -52.58 1.75
C GLY A 358 -107.17 -52.64 3.17
N TRP A 359 -106.27 -52.48 4.15
CA TRP A 359 -106.55 -52.51 5.58
C TRP A 359 -106.18 -51.18 6.23
N VAL A 360 -106.96 -50.76 7.23
CA VAL A 360 -106.69 -49.57 8.05
C VAL A 360 -106.52 -49.97 9.51
N CYS A 361 -105.50 -49.40 10.16
CA CYS A 361 -105.29 -49.55 11.59
C CYS A 361 -106.29 -48.68 12.36
N VAL A 362 -107.22 -49.27 13.11
CA VAL A 362 -108.21 -48.54 13.91
C VAL A 362 -107.82 -48.36 15.36
N LYS A 363 -106.75 -49.05 15.80
CA LYS A 363 -106.19 -48.91 17.14
C LYS A 363 -104.69 -49.15 17.08
N ALA A 364 -103.91 -48.17 17.54
CA ALA A 364 -102.45 -48.25 17.56
C ALA A 364 -101.93 -49.47 18.35
N GLY A 365 -100.78 -50.01 17.94
CA GLY A 365 -100.14 -51.12 18.62
C GLY A 365 -99.04 -51.79 17.80
N SER A 366 -98.57 -52.96 18.25
CA SER A 366 -97.57 -53.75 17.55
C SER A 366 -98.10 -55.14 17.15
N PRO A 367 -98.89 -55.28 16.06
CA PRO A 367 -99.08 -54.31 14.97
C PRO A 367 -100.31 -53.40 15.06
N GLY A 368 -101.10 -53.45 16.13
CA GLY A 368 -102.36 -52.71 16.23
C GLY A 368 -103.55 -53.53 15.75
N THR A 369 -104.73 -52.91 15.70
CA THR A 369 -105.97 -53.57 15.24
C THR A 369 -106.28 -53.13 13.82
N TRP A 370 -106.32 -54.07 12.88
CA TRP A 370 -106.53 -53.82 11.46
C TRP A 370 -107.90 -54.31 11.02
N ILE A 371 -108.61 -53.48 10.25
CA ILE A 371 -109.88 -53.83 9.63
C ILE A 371 -109.82 -53.60 8.12
N ASP A 372 -110.68 -54.28 7.38
CA ASP A 372 -110.90 -54.04 5.96
C ASP A 372 -111.42 -52.60 5.77
N PHE A 373 -110.73 -51.82 4.94
CA PHE A 373 -111.05 -50.39 4.74
C PHE A 373 -112.01 -50.16 3.57
N VAL A 374 -111.93 -50.96 2.51
CA VAL A 374 -112.82 -50.91 1.33
C VAL A 374 -112.90 -52.29 0.69
N SER A 375 -114.11 -52.83 0.50
CA SER A 375 -114.35 -54.08 -0.26
C SER A 375 -114.46 -53.81 -1.76
N ILE A 376 -113.97 -54.76 -2.57
CA ILE A 376 -114.06 -54.73 -4.04
C ILE A 376 -115.15 -55.72 -4.45
N SER A 377 -116.37 -55.21 -4.69
CA SER A 377 -117.53 -56.01 -5.08
C SER A 377 -117.63 -56.25 -6.58
#